data_AF-A0A383AL01-F1
#
_entry.id   AF-A0A383AL01-F1
#
_cell.length_a   1.000
_cell.length_b   1.000
_cell.length_c   1.000
_cell.angle_alpha   90.00
_cell.angle_beta   90.00
_cell.angle_gamma   90.00
#
_symmetry.space_group_name_H-M   'P 1'
#
loop_
_entity.id
_entity.type
_entity.pdbx_description
1 polymer ?
#
loop_
_entity_poly.entity_id
_entity_poly.type
_entity_poly.pdbx_seq_one_letter_code
_entity_poly.pdbx_strand_id
1 'polypeptide(L)' 'MKIHLIDSLIILFYFIGIILLGLWISRKQAHGGREFFLANNSMRWPFIGASLFATNISSQQFV' A
#
# COMPACT_ATOMS: atom_id res chain seq x y z
N MET A 1 15.94 25.09 5.41
CA MET A 1 15.02 24.02 5.81
C MET A 1 15.82 22.93 6.48
N LYS A 2 15.76 22.83 7.81
CA LYS A 2 16.42 21.73 8.55
C LYS A 2 15.38 20.63 8.71
N ILE A 3 15.55 19.53 8.00
CA ILE A 3 14.75 18.32 8.21
C ILE A 3 15.14 17.80 9.59
N HIS A 4 14.19 17.71 10.52
CA HIS A 4 14.50 17.18 11.84
C HIS A 4 14.78 15.68 11.72
N LEU A 5 15.68 15.17 12.56
CA LEU A 5 16.00 13.73 12.59
C LEU A 5 14.73 12.88 12.79
N ILE A 6 13.76 13.40 13.53
CA ILE A 6 12.46 12.77 13.76
C ILE A 6 11.64 12.64 12.46
N ASP A 7 11.65 13.65 11.60
CA ASP A 7 10.90 13.66 10.34
C ASP A 7 11.44 12.58 9.40
N SER A 8 12.77 12.48 9.31
CA SER A 8 13.43 11.45 8.51
C SER A 8 13.16 10.04 9.05
N LEU A 9 13.11 9.88 10.37
CA LEU A 9 12.81 8.59 11.01
C LEU A 9 11.37 8.14 10.75
N ILE A 10 10.40 9.06 10.78
CA ILE A 10 8.99 8.77 10.47
C ILE A 10 8.84 8.29 9.02
N ILE A 11 9.49 8.99 8.08
CA ILE A 11 9.48 8.61 6.66
C ILE A 11 10.10 7.23 6.48
N LEU A 12 11.27 6.98 7.08
CA LEU A 12 11.94 5.70 6.99
C LEU A 12 11.09 4.56 7.55
N PHE A 13 10.45 4.76 8.70
CA PHE A 13 9.58 3.78 9.32
C PHE A 13 8.35 3.47 8.45
N TYR A 14 7.76 4.49 7.82
CA TYR A 14 6.65 4.33 6.89
C TYR A 14 7.03 3.42 5.70
N PHE A 15 8.19 3.68 5.07
CA PHE A 15 8.68 2.85 3.96
C PHE A 15 8.95 1.41 4.40
N ILE A 16 9.63 1.22 5.53
CA ILE A 16 9.91 -0.11 6.07
C ILE A 16 8.60 -0.86 6.35
N GLY A 17 7.62 -0.20 6.96
CA GLY A 17 6.31 -0.79 7.24
C GLY A 17 5.59 -1.28 5.98
N ILE A 18 5.57 -0.46 4.93
CA ILE A 18 4.95 -0.84 3.64
C ILE A 18 5.67 -2.02 3.00
N ILE A 19 7.01 -2.02 2.99
CA ILE A 19 7.80 -3.12 2.41
C ILE A 19 7.56 -4.41 3.17
N LEU A 20 7.57 -4.38 4.50
CA LEU A 20 7.31 -5.56 5.33
C LEU A 20 5.90 -6.10 5.11
N LEU A 21 4.89 -5.23 5.05
CA LEU A 21 3.51 -5.63 4.73
C LEU A 21 3.42 -6.26 3.34
N GLY A 22 4.04 -5.64 2.33
CA GLY A 22 4.08 -6.17 0.97
C GLY A 22 4.74 -7.55 0.89
N LEU A 23 5.89 -7.73 1.56
CA LEU A 23 6.59 -9.02 1.62
C LEU A 23 5.79 -10.08 2.39
N TRP A 24 5.12 -9.71 3.48
CA TRP A 24 4.30 -10.63 4.26
C TRP A 24 3.09 -11.12 3.46
N ILE A 25 2.41 -10.21 2.75
CA ILE A 25 1.27 -10.53 1.88
C ILE A 25 1.73 -11.35 0.67
N SER A 26 2.85 -10.98 0.04
CA SER A 26 3.44 -11.70 -1.09
C SER A 26 3.80 -13.14 -0.72
N ARG A 27 4.38 -13.36 0.48
CA ARG A 27 4.69 -14.70 0.98
C ARG A 27 3.45 -15.55 1.21
N LYS A 28 2.34 -14.97 1.66
CA LYS A 28 1.07 -15.70 1.84
C LYS A 28 0.38 -16.02 0.51
N GLN A 29 0.52 -15.16 -0.49
CA GLN A 29 -0.12 -15.31 -1.81
C GLN A 29 0.75 -16.00 -2.86
N ALA A 30 1.91 -16.56 -2.48
CA ALA A 30 2.81 -17.28 -3.39
C ALA A 30 2.21 -18.58 -3.97
N HIS A 31 1.03 -19.00 -3.52
CA HIS A 31 0.33 -20.20 -3.99
C HIS A 31 -0.62 -19.85 -5.15
N GLY A 32 -0.03 -19.48 -6.30
CA GLY A 32 -0.73 -19.34 -7.58
C GLY A 32 -1.22 -17.92 -7.89
N GLY A 33 -0.62 -17.30 -8.92
CA GLY A 33 -0.93 -15.93 -9.38
C GLY A 33 -2.37 -15.65 -9.82
N ARG A 34 -3.28 -16.64 -9.75
CA ARG A 34 -4.72 -16.44 -9.95
C ARG A 34 -5.39 -15.72 -8.76
N GLU A 35 -4.89 -15.89 -7.54
CA GLU A 35 -5.46 -15.20 -6.38
C GLU A 35 -5.03 -13.74 -6.27
N PHE A 36 -3.83 -13.40 -6.75
CA PHE A 36 -3.31 -12.03 -6.78
C PHE A 36 -4.12 -11.11 -7.70
N PHE A 37 -4.65 -11.64 -8.81
CA PHE A 37 -5.40 -10.87 -9.81
C PHE A 37 -6.92 -10.83 -9.54
N LEU A 38 -7.45 -11.77 -8.75
CA LEU A 38 -8.90 -11.90 -8.54
C LEU A 38 -9.34 -11.83 -7.09
N ALA A 39 -8.42 -11.69 -6.11
CA ALA A 39 -8.72 -11.66 -4.67
C ALA A 39 -9.87 -12.63 -4.28
N ASN A 40 -9.87 -13.80 -4.91
CA ASN A 40 -10.91 -14.81 -4.86
C ASN A 40 -12.36 -14.26 -4.77
N ASN A 41 -12.72 -13.25 -5.57
CA ASN A 41 -14.07 -12.66 -5.57
C ASN A 41 -14.58 -12.20 -4.17
N SER A 42 -13.66 -12.02 -3.21
CA SER A 42 -13.95 -11.86 -1.77
C SER A 42 -13.56 -10.47 -1.25
N MET A 43 -13.03 -9.62 -2.14
CA MET A 43 -12.70 -8.23 -1.80
C MET A 43 -14.00 -7.48 -1.50
N ARG A 44 -14.24 -7.19 -0.22
CA ARG A 44 -15.46 -6.49 0.21
C ARG A 44 -15.47 -5.11 -0.46
N TRP A 45 -16.64 -4.69 -0.95
CA TRP A 45 -16.89 -3.41 -1.64
C TRP A 45 -16.11 -2.18 -1.11
N PRO A 46 -15.98 -1.93 0.23
CA PRO A 46 -15.20 -0.80 0.73
C PRO A 46 -13.71 -0.82 0.34
N PHE A 47 -13.07 -1.98 0.22
CA PHE A 47 -11.65 -2.08 -0.16
C PHE A 47 -11.43 -1.73 -1.63
N ILE A 48 -12.40 -2.08 -2.50
CA ILE A 48 -12.37 -1.74 -3.92
C ILE A 48 -12.50 -0.23 -4.11
N GLY A 49 -13.46 0.40 -3.41
CA GLY A 49 -13.64 1.86 -3.43
C GLY A 49 -12.43 2.61 -2.90
N ALA A 50 -11.83 2.15 -1.80
CA ALA A 50 -10.61 2.74 -1.24
C ALA A 50 -9.42 2.64 -2.20
N SER A 51 -9.25 1.50 -2.88
CA SER A 51 -8.19 1.33 -3.88
C SER A 51 -8.38 2.26 -5.07
N LEU A 52 -9.60 2.35 -5.61
CA LEU A 52 -9.91 3.24 -6.74
C LEU A 52 -9.70 4.72 -6.38
N PHE A 53 -10.13 5.12 -5.18
CA PHE A 53 -9.89 6.47 -4.66
C PHE A 53 -8.40 6.77 -4.51
N ALA A 54 -7.64 5.84 -3.91
CA ALA A 54 -6.20 5.99 -3.75
C ALA A 54 -5.44 6.03 -5.10
N THR A 55 -5.89 5.27 -6.11
CA THR A 55 -5.30 5.29 -7.46
C THR A 55 -5.65 6.56 -8.23
N ASN A 56 -6.83 7.14 -8.00
CA ASN A 56 -7.26 8.36 -8.68
C ASN A 56 -6.66 9.64 -8.08
N ILE A 57 -6.23 9.60 -6.81
CA ILE A 57 -5.54 10.72 -6.17
C ILE A 57 -4.11 10.84 -6.73
N SER A 58 -3.88 11.87 -7.55
CA SER A 58 -2.56 12.26 -8.03
C SER A 58 -1.96 13.37 -7.15
N SER A 59 -0.63 13.47 -7.12
CA SER A 59 0.11 14.54 -6.43
C SER A 59 -0.25 15.95 -6.92
N GLN A 60 -0.86 16.06 -8.11
CA GLN A 60 -1.39 17.31 -8.66
C GLN A 60 -2.63 17.83 -7.91
N GLN A 61 -3.36 16.97 -7.21
CA GLN A 61 -4.58 17.33 -6.49
C GLN A 61 -4.30 17.88 -5.08
N PHE A 62 -3.03 17.81 -4.65
CA PHE A 62 -2.54 18.27 -3.35
C PHE A 62 -1.70 19.55 -3.43
N VAL A 63 -1.68 20.22 -4.59
CA VAL A 63 -1.01 21.52 -4.75
C VAL A 63 -1.84 22.67 -4.17
#